data_AF-A0A1Y1KUA8-F1
#
_entry.id   AF-A0A1Y1KUA8-F1
#
_cell.length_a   1.000
_cell.length_b   1.000
_cell.length_c   1.000
_cell.angle_alpha   90.00
_cell.angle_beta   90.00
_cell.angle_gamma   90.00
#
_symmetry.space_group_name_H-M   'P 1'
#
loop_
_entity.id
_entity.type
_entity.pdbx_description
1 polymer ?
#
loop_
_entity_poly.entity_id
_entity_poly.type
_entity_poly.pdbx_seq_one_letter_code
_entity_poly.pdbx_strand_id
1 'polypeptide(L)'
;MLPLPNTNGSDGPRICYFNFECVDLDLPKIVPSKYFFMILDALLEEDDHLIVSGIEIIINMKGLPASYLMQFTPTLAMQSIHCLQSAYPLRVRRILLINAMPAIEKVFSAIFMPFFGKKIKDRVSDDCPKRLLFNSACEYHAIKNE
;
A
#
# COMPACT_ATOMS: atom_id res chain seq x y z
N MET A 1 -5.85 -5.95 4.26
CA MET A 1 -4.61 -5.29 4.74
C MET A 1 -4.31 -5.90 6.09
N LEU A 2 -3.07 -6.26 6.37
CA LEU A 2 -2.67 -6.83 7.66
C LEU A 2 -1.45 -6.06 8.18
N PRO A 3 -1.47 -5.56 9.43
CA PRO A 3 -0.27 -5.03 10.04
C PRO A 3 0.74 -6.16 10.21
N LEU A 4 2.01 -5.91 9.89
CA LEU A 4 3.07 -6.84 10.20
C LEU A 4 3.41 -6.73 11.70
N PRO A 5 3.78 -7.86 12.34
CA PRO A 5 4.00 -7.91 13.79
C PRO A 5 5.16 -7.01 14.22
N ASN A 6 6.21 -6.92 13.40
CA ASN A 6 7.40 -6.15 13.69
C ASN A 6 7.46 -4.89 12.81
N THR A 7 7.82 -3.77 13.43
CA THR A 7 8.21 -2.52 12.74
C THR A 7 9.71 -2.51 12.47
N ASN A 8 10.16 -1.63 11.57
CA ASN A 8 11.59 -1.38 11.38
C ASN A 8 12.14 -0.56 12.58
N GLY A 9 12.48 -1.25 13.66
CA GLY A 9 12.93 -0.66 14.92
C GLY A 9 11.78 -0.24 15.85
N SER A 10 12.12 0.19 17.07
CA SER A 10 11.14 0.59 18.10
C SER A 10 10.32 1.82 17.74
N ASP A 11 10.86 2.71 16.89
CA ASP A 11 10.22 3.94 16.43
C ASP A 11 9.87 3.92 14.93
N GLY A 12 9.84 2.72 14.35
CA GLY A 12 9.57 2.50 12.94
C GLY A 12 8.10 2.76 12.57
N PRO A 13 7.80 3.18 11.34
CA PRO A 13 6.41 3.25 10.88
C PRO A 13 5.78 1.86 10.91
N ARG A 14 4.45 1.81 11.12
CA ARG A 14 3.72 0.55 11.04
C ARG A 14 3.71 0.06 9.60
N ILE A 15 4.18 -1.17 9.38
CA ILE A 15 4.22 -1.76 8.05
C ILE A 15 2.94 -2.56 7.84
N CYS A 16 2.17 -2.19 6.81
CA CYS A 16 0.93 -2.84 6.45
C CYS A 16 1.08 -3.57 5.11
N TYR A 17 0.78 -4.86 5.12
CA TYR A 17 0.84 -5.71 3.94
C TYR A 17 -0.56 -5.89 3.34
N PHE A 18 -0.70 -5.61 2.05
CA PHE A 18 -1.93 -5.77 1.29
C PHE A 18 -1.68 -6.75 0.14
N ASN A 19 -2.32 -7.92 0.20
CA ASN A 19 -2.19 -8.94 -0.84
C ASN A 19 -3.43 -8.99 -1.73
N PHE A 20 -3.29 -8.64 -3.01
CA PHE A 20 -4.39 -8.73 -3.98
C PHE A 20 -4.78 -10.17 -4.31
N GLU A 21 -3.90 -11.15 -4.11
CA GLU A 21 -4.21 -12.58 -4.32
C GLU A 21 -5.30 -13.09 -3.35
N CYS A 22 -5.45 -12.45 -2.19
CA CYS A 22 -6.48 -12.79 -1.20
C CYS A 22 -7.79 -11.99 -1.38
N VAL A 23 -7.86 -11.10 -2.36
CA VAL A 23 -9.05 -10.27 -2.61
C VAL A 23 -9.93 -11.00 -3.60
N ASP A 24 -11.19 -11.24 -3.22
CA ASP A 24 -12.21 -11.66 -4.18
C ASP A 24 -12.47 -10.52 -5.18
N LEU A 25 -12.02 -10.75 -6.42
CA LEU A 25 -12.04 -9.76 -7.49
C LEU A 25 -13.43 -9.59 -8.11
N ASP A 26 -14.36 -10.52 -7.84
CA ASP A 26 -15.73 -10.47 -8.34
C ASP A 26 -16.61 -9.54 -7.49
N LEU A 27 -16.15 -9.18 -6.29
CA LEU A 27 -16.83 -8.21 -5.45
C LEU A 27 -16.93 -6.83 -6.10
N PRO A 28 -18.00 -6.06 -5.79
CA PRO A 28 -18.06 -4.65 -6.15
C PRO A 28 -16.84 -3.91 -5.60
N LYS A 29 -16.18 -3.08 -6.43
CA LYS A 29 -14.87 -2.48 -6.11
C LYS A 29 -14.87 -1.58 -4.86
N ILE A 30 -16.05 -1.10 -4.46
CA ILE A 30 -16.25 -0.38 -3.21
C ILE A 30 -16.03 -1.27 -1.97
N VAL A 31 -16.30 -2.58 -2.06
CA VAL A 31 -16.22 -3.51 -0.92
C VAL A 31 -14.76 -3.70 -0.47
N PRO A 32 -13.78 -4.03 -1.35
CA PRO A 32 -12.38 -4.07 -0.95
C PRO A 32 -11.86 -2.73 -0.41
N SER A 33 -12.27 -1.60 -1.00
CA SER A 33 -11.90 -0.28 -0.49
C SER A 33 -12.47 -0.02 0.91
N LYS A 34 -13.73 -0.39 1.17
CA LYS A 34 -14.33 -0.28 2.51
C LYS A 34 -13.60 -1.14 3.53
N TYR A 35 -13.29 -2.39 3.18
CA TYR A 35 -12.57 -3.29 4.06
C TYR A 35 -11.17 -2.74 4.41
N PHE A 36 -10.47 -2.15 3.44
CA PHE A 36 -9.20 -1.49 3.67
C PHE A 36 -9.31 -0.37 4.72
N PHE A 37 -10.31 0.51 4.59
CA PHE A 37 -10.50 1.62 5.54
C PHE A 37 -10.99 1.14 6.92
N MET A 38 -11.85 0.12 6.99
CA MET A 38 -12.27 -0.45 8.28
C MET A 38 -11.09 -1.00 9.09
N ILE A 39 -10.15 -1.68 8.42
CA ILE A 39 -8.92 -2.14 9.09
C ILE A 39 -8.08 -0.94 9.53
N LEU A 40 -7.99 0.10 8.69
CA LEU A 40 -7.25 1.30 9.03
C LEU A 40 -7.84 2.02 10.26
N ASP A 41 -9.16 2.06 10.37
CA ASP A 41 -9.88 2.60 11.53
C ASP A 41 -9.55 1.79 12.80
N ALA A 42 -9.58 0.46 12.71
CA ALA A 42 -9.18 -0.41 13.82
C ALA A 42 -7.73 -0.19 14.23
N LEU A 43 -6.81 -0.05 13.27
CA LEU A 43 -5.39 0.24 13.56
C LEU A 43 -5.17 1.61 14.19
N LEU A 44 -5.95 2.61 13.80
CA LEU A 44 -5.91 3.93 14.39
C LEU A 44 -6.38 3.93 15.85
N GLU A 45 -7.31 3.06 16.21
CA GLU A 45 -7.81 2.91 17.58
C GLU A 45 -6.85 2.08 18.45
N GLU A 46 -6.25 1.03 17.89
CA GLU A 46 -5.41 0.10 18.65
C GLU A 46 -3.96 0.56 18.82
N ASP A 47 -3.43 1.37 17.89
CA ASP A 47 -2.00 1.70 17.82
C ASP A 47 -1.73 3.20 17.63
N ASP A 48 -1.51 3.92 18.72
CA ASP A 48 -1.11 5.33 18.71
C ASP A 48 0.21 5.57 17.95
N HIS A 49 1.08 4.55 17.88
CA HIS A 49 2.35 4.65 17.16
C HIS A 49 2.14 4.90 15.66
N LEU A 50 1.01 4.43 15.12
CA LEU A 50 0.61 4.65 13.73
C LEU A 50 0.45 6.15 13.40
N ILE A 51 -0.07 6.94 14.35
CA ILE A 51 -0.31 8.38 14.18
C ILE A 51 1.02 9.13 14.21
N VAL A 52 1.91 8.77 15.13
CA VAL A 52 3.21 9.44 15.33
C VAL A 52 4.23 9.04 14.26
N SER A 53 4.48 7.73 14.14
CA SER A 53 5.50 7.20 13.24
C SER A 53 5.00 7.10 11.80
N GLY A 54 3.70 6.98 11.59
CA GLY A 54 3.10 6.83 10.26
C GLY A 54 3.04 5.39 9.80
N ILE A 55 2.64 5.22 8.53
CA ILE A 55 2.37 3.92 7.91
C ILE A 55 3.22 3.73 6.65
N GLU A 56 3.68 2.51 6.45
CA GLU A 56 4.24 2.03 5.17
C GLU A 56 3.34 0.94 4.61
N ILE A 57 2.96 1.06 3.34
CA ILE A 57 2.01 0.14 2.71
C ILE A 57 2.75 -0.67 1.66
N ILE A 58 2.81 -1.98 1.85
CA ILE A 58 3.35 -2.93 0.88
C ILE A 58 2.18 -3.58 0.17
N ILE A 59 2.12 -3.45 -1.14
CA ILE A 59 1.04 -3.95 -1.98
C ILE A 59 1.59 -5.05 -2.88
N ASN A 60 1.18 -6.29 -2.62
CA ASN A 60 1.46 -7.41 -3.49
C ASN A 60 0.45 -7.45 -4.65
N MET A 61 0.96 -7.18 -5.85
CA MET A 61 0.19 -7.12 -7.09
C MET A 61 0.12 -8.47 -7.82
N LYS A 62 0.70 -9.53 -7.24
CA LYS A 62 0.68 -10.88 -7.80
C LYS A 62 -0.77 -11.34 -8.01
N GLY A 63 -1.06 -11.86 -9.21
CA GLY A 63 -2.38 -12.40 -9.55
C GLY A 63 -3.43 -11.34 -9.88
N LEU A 64 -3.10 -10.04 -9.85
CA LEU A 64 -4.05 -8.97 -10.19
C LEU A 64 -4.17 -8.82 -11.71
N PRO A 65 -5.34 -9.05 -12.33
CA PRO A 65 -5.53 -8.79 -13.75
C PRO A 65 -5.68 -7.28 -14.00
N ALA A 66 -5.07 -6.77 -15.07
CA ALA A 66 -5.19 -5.35 -15.44
C ALA A 66 -6.65 -4.92 -15.69
N SER A 67 -7.51 -5.84 -16.15
CA SER A 67 -8.95 -5.60 -16.32
C SER A 67 -9.67 -5.27 -15.01
N TYR A 68 -9.19 -5.78 -13.88
CA TYR A 68 -9.73 -5.44 -12.57
C TYR A 68 -9.40 -4.00 -12.19
N LEU A 69 -8.17 -3.54 -12.45
CA LEU A 69 -7.78 -2.16 -12.21
C LEU A 69 -8.54 -1.18 -13.10
N MET A 70 -8.78 -1.52 -14.36
CA MET A 70 -9.55 -0.66 -15.28
C MET A 70 -11.01 -0.44 -14.85
N GLN A 71 -11.56 -1.30 -14.00
CA GLN A 71 -12.90 -1.14 -13.45
C GLN A 71 -12.96 -0.15 -12.28
N PHE A 72 -11.81 0.30 -11.74
CA PHE A 72 -11.79 1.37 -10.75
C PHE A 72 -12.22 2.68 -11.41
N THR A 73 -13.33 3.25 -10.92
CA THR A 73 -13.76 4.57 -11.38
C THR A 73 -12.78 5.63 -10.89
N PRO A 74 -12.47 6.67 -11.68
CA PRO A 74 -11.61 7.76 -11.26
C PRO A 74 -12.10 8.43 -9.97
N THR A 75 -13.43 8.53 -9.78
CA THR A 75 -14.04 9.06 -8.56
C THR A 75 -13.69 8.23 -7.33
N LEU A 76 -13.79 6.89 -7.43
CA LEU A 76 -13.45 6.00 -6.31
C LEU A 76 -11.95 6.05 -5.99
N ALA A 77 -11.09 6.09 -7.02
CA ALA A 77 -9.65 6.26 -6.85
C ALA A 77 -9.32 7.59 -6.15
N MET A 78 -9.88 8.70 -6.63
CA MET A 78 -9.71 10.02 -6.03
C MET A 78 -10.13 10.05 -4.56
N GLN A 79 -11.33 9.53 -4.24
CA GLN A 79 -11.84 9.46 -2.87
C GLN A 79 -10.93 8.62 -1.98
N SER A 80 -10.49 7.44 -2.46
CA SER A 80 -9.61 6.56 -1.70
C SER A 80 -8.28 7.22 -1.37
N ILE A 81 -7.65 7.86 -2.36
CA ILE A 81 -6.38 8.57 -2.15
C ILE A 81 -6.56 9.80 -1.26
N HIS A 82 -7.64 10.57 -1.43
CA HIS A 82 -7.97 11.70 -0.57
C HIS A 82 -8.15 11.27 0.90
N CYS A 83 -8.87 10.17 1.13
CA CYS A 83 -9.03 9.61 2.46
C CYS A 83 -7.66 9.31 3.08
N LEU A 84 -6.82 8.57 2.34
CA LEU A 84 -5.51 8.13 2.82
C LEU A 84 -4.52 9.28 3.10
N GLN A 85 -4.56 10.37 2.32
CA GLN A 85 -3.57 11.45 2.42
C GLN A 85 -4.04 12.72 3.15
N SER A 86 -5.35 12.89 3.36
CA SER A 86 -5.91 14.16 3.85
C SER A 86 -7.08 14.02 4.82
N ALA A 87 -7.87 12.93 4.76
CA ALA A 87 -9.00 12.77 5.68
C ALA A 87 -8.58 12.10 6.99
N TYR A 88 -7.74 11.07 6.93
CA TYR A 88 -7.24 10.41 8.14
C TYR A 88 -6.06 11.17 8.74
N PRO A 89 -5.92 11.17 10.09
CA PRO A 89 -4.77 11.74 10.79
C PRO A 89 -3.53 10.82 10.67
N LEU A 90 -3.23 10.38 9.45
CA LEU A 90 -2.21 9.40 9.14
C LEU A 90 -1.11 10.00 8.28
N ARG A 91 0.13 9.57 8.54
CA ARG A 91 1.28 9.91 7.71
C ARG A 91 1.72 8.72 6.88
N VAL A 92 1.37 8.71 5.60
CA VAL A 92 1.91 7.71 4.65
C VAL A 92 3.38 8.01 4.38
N ARG A 93 4.29 7.15 4.86
CA ARG A 93 5.73 7.26 4.63
C ARG A 93 6.15 6.69 3.28
N ARG A 94 5.60 5.54 2.90
CA ARG A 94 5.95 4.84 1.66
C ARG A 94 4.80 3.97 1.17
N ILE A 95 4.66 3.87 -0.15
CA ILE A 95 3.85 2.87 -0.81
C ILE A 95 4.78 2.07 -1.71
N LEU A 96 4.84 0.75 -1.49
CA LEU A 96 5.71 -0.18 -2.21
C LEU A 96 4.84 -1.16 -2.98
N LEU A 97 4.99 -1.21 -4.31
CA LEU A 97 4.34 -2.20 -5.16
C LEU A 97 5.31 -3.35 -5.40
N ILE A 98 4.93 -4.59 -5.04
CA ILE A 98 5.74 -5.79 -5.29
C ILE A 98 5.04 -6.72 -6.27
N ASN A 99 5.81 -7.50 -7.04
CA ASN A 99 5.32 -8.48 -8.02
C ASN A 99 4.38 -7.91 -9.08
N ALA A 100 4.50 -6.62 -9.40
CA ALA A 100 3.68 -5.99 -10.42
C ALA A 100 4.26 -6.27 -11.81
N MET A 101 3.39 -6.65 -12.76
CA MET A 101 3.79 -6.72 -14.16
C MET A 101 3.82 -5.31 -14.76
N PRO A 102 4.70 -4.99 -15.72
CA PRO A 102 4.82 -3.63 -16.27
C PRO A 102 3.51 -3.05 -16.84
N ALA A 103 2.61 -3.90 -17.35
CA ALA A 103 1.30 -3.47 -17.82
C ALA A 103 0.37 -3.05 -16.67
N ILE A 104 0.41 -3.78 -15.56
CA ILE A 104 -0.39 -3.51 -14.36
C ILE A 104 0.10 -2.22 -13.70
N GLU A 105 1.42 -2.05 -13.57
CA GLU A 105 2.04 -0.82 -13.04
C GLU A 105 1.59 0.41 -13.82
N LYS A 106 1.64 0.36 -15.16
CA LYS A 106 1.19 1.47 -16.01
C LYS A 106 -0.28 1.82 -15.78
N VAL A 107 -1.15 0.82 -15.69
CA VAL A 107 -2.59 1.05 -15.45
C VAL A 107 -2.81 1.61 -14.04
N PHE A 108 -2.14 1.05 -13.03
CA PHE A 108 -2.20 1.55 -11.67
C PHE A 108 -1.74 3.02 -11.59
N SER A 109 -0.59 3.34 -12.16
CA SER A 109 -0.06 4.70 -12.19
C SER A 109 -0.95 5.65 -12.97
N ALA A 110 -1.57 5.23 -14.08
CA ALA A 110 -2.50 6.06 -14.82
C ALA A 110 -3.76 6.43 -14.01
N ILE A 111 -4.26 5.49 -13.20
CA ILE A 111 -5.50 5.66 -12.43
C ILE A 111 -5.24 6.40 -11.11
N PHE A 112 -4.23 6.00 -10.34
CA PHE A 112 -4.02 6.47 -8.97
C PHE A 112 -3.00 7.61 -8.87
N MET A 113 -1.97 7.63 -9.71
CA MET A 113 -0.90 8.64 -9.64
C MET A 113 -1.39 10.08 -9.78
N PRO A 114 -2.38 10.43 -10.64
CA PRO A 114 -2.86 11.80 -10.75
C PRO A 114 -3.33 12.39 -9.41
N PHE A 115 -3.93 11.57 -8.55
CA PHE A 115 -4.57 11.99 -7.29
C PHE A 115 -3.61 12.10 -6.11
N PHE A 116 -2.41 11.53 -6.20
CA PHE A 116 -1.41 11.70 -5.16
C PHE A 116 -0.87 13.14 -5.14
N GLY A 117 -0.79 13.73 -3.96
CA GLY A 117 -0.08 14.99 -3.75
C GLY A 117 1.41 14.85 -4.04
N LYS A 118 2.11 15.97 -4.32
CA LYS A 118 3.56 15.98 -4.63
C LYS A 118 4.38 15.17 -3.61
N LYS A 119 4.08 15.34 -2.32
CA LYS A 119 4.73 14.62 -1.21
C LYS A 119 4.59 13.10 -1.25
N ILE A 120 3.48 12.57 -1.76
CA ILE A 120 3.27 11.11 -1.85
C ILE A 120 3.80 10.58 -3.18
N LYS A 121 3.72 11.35 -4.27
CA LYS A 121 4.36 11.00 -5.55
C LYS A 121 5.85 10.73 -5.37
N ASP A 122 6.54 11.54 -4.57
CA ASP A 122 7.96 11.35 -4.23
C ASP A 122 8.22 10.11 -3.33
N ARG A 123 7.17 9.53 -2.73
CA ARG A 123 7.22 8.38 -1.80
C ARG A 123 6.71 7.08 -2.40
N VAL A 124 6.11 7.11 -3.59
CA VAL A 124 5.78 5.92 -4.36
C VAL A 124 7.07 5.46 -5.02
N SER A 125 7.63 4.36 -4.53
CA SER A 125 8.78 3.72 -5.16
C SER A 125 8.26 2.57 -6.01
N ASP A 126 8.37 2.71 -7.34
CA ASP A 126 8.18 1.61 -8.28
C ASP A 126 9.40 0.67 -8.16
N ASP A 127 9.46 -0.11 -7.08
CA ASP A 127 10.46 -1.17 -6.98
C ASP A 127 10.02 -2.39 -7.82
N CYS A 128 10.01 -2.17 -9.14
CA CYS A 128 10.06 -3.25 -10.12
C CYS A 128 11.55 -3.57 -10.35
N PRO A 129 12.04 -4.78 -10.05
CA PRO A 129 13.47 -5.05 -10.05
C PRO A 129 13.96 -5.21 -11.49
N LYS A 130 14.43 -4.13 -12.09
CA LYS A 130 15.57 -4.23 -13.01
C LYS A 130 16.80 -3.79 -12.23
N ARG A 131 17.41 -4.75 -11.51
CA ARG A 131 18.76 -4.64 -10.94
C ARG A 131 18.86 -3.83 -9.63
N LEU A 132 18.14 -4.27 -8.58
CA LEU A 132 18.43 -3.96 -7.17
C LEU A 132 18.34 -5.24 -6.32
N LEU A 133 18.98 -6.31 -6.82
CA LEU A 133 19.57 -7.31 -5.92
C LEU A 133 20.82 -6.63 -5.32
N PHE A 134 20.99 -6.69 -3.99
CA PHE A 134 22.02 -5.99 -3.20
C PHE A 134 21.73 -4.47 -3.05
N ASN A 135 20.91 -3.99 -2.11
CA ASN A 135 21.36 -3.73 -0.73
C ASN A 135 20.22 -3.25 0.20
N SER A 136 18.98 -3.69 0.01
CA SER A 136 17.92 -3.43 1.01
C SER A 136 16.96 -4.60 1.22
N ALA A 137 17.22 -5.75 0.58
CA ALA A 137 16.67 -7.04 0.98
C ALA A 137 17.43 -7.66 2.18
N CYS A 138 18.45 -6.97 2.73
CA CYS A 138 19.21 -7.44 3.89
C CYS A 138 18.51 -7.29 5.25
N GLU A 139 17.37 -6.59 5.36
CA GLU A 139 16.73 -6.46 6.69
C GLU A 139 15.52 -7.37 6.89
N TYR A 140 14.81 -7.80 5.83
CA TYR A 140 13.66 -8.70 6.02
C TYR A 140 14.03 -10.19 6.14
N HIS A 141 15.22 -10.59 5.68
CA HIS A 141 15.77 -11.93 5.96
C HIS A 141 16.56 -12.01 7.27
N ALA A 142 16.91 -10.87 7.88
CA ALA A 142 17.59 -10.83 9.17
C ALA A 142 16.62 -11.03 10.35
N ILE A 143 15.36 -10.60 10.24
CA ILE A 143 14.37 -10.67 11.34
C ILE A 143 13.76 -12.08 11.53
N LYS A 144 14.07 -13.04 10.66
CA LYS A 144 13.62 -14.44 10.78
C LYS A 144 14.68 -15.40 11.34
N ASN A 145 15.88 -14.92 11.65
CA ASN A 145 17.00 -15.73 12.16
C ASN A 145 17.75 -15.05 13.33
N GLU A 146 17.03 -14.32 14.19
CA GLU A 146 17.44 -14.07 15.57
C GLU A 146 16.32 -14.47 16.53
#